data_AF-A0A8J3IFK8-F1
#
_entry.id   AF-A0A8J3IFK8-F1
#
_cell.length_a   1.000
_cell.length_b   1.000
_cell.length_c   1.000
_cell.angle_alpha   90.00
_cell.angle_beta   90.00
_cell.angle_gamma   90.00
#
_symmetry.space_group_name_H-M   'P 1'
#
loop_
_entity.id
_entity.type
_entity.pdbx_description
1 polymer ?
#
loop_
_entity_poly.entity_id
_entity_poly.type
_entity_poly.pdbx_seq_one_letter_code
_entity_poly.pdbx_strand_id
1 'polypeptide(L)'
;MYIYYVLRGTSNEKPVEYEGDLSEELFPDVNLNDGPATIQQIVQNLRTEGTVAEWDDCDLTDSFFDREDSYIYFNNRWMRRSDAPWRKDRNN
;
A
#
# COMPACT_ATOMS: atom_id res chain seq x y z
N MET A 1 15.84 -1.22 -7.26
CA MET A 1 15.00 -2.03 -6.34
C MET A 1 13.64 -2.24 -7.01
N TYR A 2 13.07 -3.44 -6.88
CA TYR A 2 11.77 -3.78 -7.46
C TYR A 2 10.84 -4.17 -6.32
N ILE A 3 9.72 -3.46 -6.20
CA ILE A 3 8.70 -3.73 -5.19
C ILE A 3 7.45 -4.17 -5.90
N TYR A 4 6.98 -5.37 -5.57
CA TYR A 4 5.61 -5.78 -5.89
C TYR A 4 4.70 -5.29 -4.78
N TYR A 5 3.54 -4.73 -5.14
CA TYR A 5 2.56 -4.28 -4.18
C TYR A 5 1.19 -4.89 -4.44
N VAL A 6 0.44 -5.11 -3.37
CA VAL A 6 -0.97 -5.46 -3.41
C VAL A 6 -1.72 -4.47 -2.54
N LEU A 7 -2.61 -3.68 -3.13
CA LEU A 7 -3.50 -2.74 -2.47
C LEU A 7 -4.89 -3.36 -2.35
N ARG A 8 -5.49 -3.29 -1.17
CA ARG A 8 -6.88 -3.71 -0.98
C ARG A 8 -7.70 -2.63 -0.33
N GLY A 9 -8.97 -2.60 -0.69
CA GLY A 9 -9.87 -1.54 -0.31
C GLY A 9 -11.29 -1.80 -0.80
N THR A 10 -12.07 -0.73 -0.87
CA THR A 10 -13.47 -0.76 -1.27
C THR A 10 -13.73 0.24 -2.39
N SER A 11 -14.43 -0.19 -3.45
CA SER A 11 -14.94 0.71 -4.50
C SER A 11 -16.37 0.32 -4.83
N ASN A 12 -17.29 1.29 -4.82
CA ASN A 12 -18.74 1.07 -5.02
C ASN A 12 -19.30 -0.08 -4.15
N GLU A 13 -18.98 -0.05 -2.85
CA GLU A 13 -19.41 -1.05 -1.85
C GLU A 13 -18.91 -2.48 -2.11
N LYS A 14 -17.99 -2.67 -3.06
CA LYS A 14 -17.37 -3.95 -3.36
C LYS A 14 -15.91 -3.95 -2.92
N PRO A 15 -15.42 -5.04 -2.31
CA PRO A 15 -14.01 -5.20 -2.07
C PRO A 15 -13.28 -5.21 -3.41
N VAL A 16 -12.18 -4.47 -3.48
CA VAL A 16 -11.29 -4.41 -4.64
C VAL A 16 -9.87 -4.68 -4.19
N GLU A 17 -9.15 -5.39 -5.05
CA GLU A 17 -7.73 -5.65 -4.92
C GLU A 17 -7.04 -5.15 -6.19
N TYR A 18 -5.93 -4.47 -6.03
CA TYR A 18 -5.12 -3.97 -7.12
C TYR A 18 -3.68 -4.32 -6.85
N GLU A 19 -3.08 -5.08 -7.76
CA GLU A 19 -1.68 -5.46 -7.71
C GLU A 19 -0.88 -4.75 -8.79
N GLY A 20 0.39 -4.54 -8.53
CA GLY A 20 1.28 -3.97 -9.52
C GLY A 20 2.72 -3.96 -9.04
N ASP A 21 3.56 -3.38 -9.86
CA ASP A 21 4.98 -3.26 -9.58
C ASP A 21 5.49 -1.83 -9.60
N LEU A 22 6.52 -1.62 -8.80
CA LEU A 22 7.25 -0.39 -8.67
C LEU A 22 8.71 -0.67 -8.98
N SER A 23 9.26 0.12 -9.88
CA SER A 23 10.70 0.22 -10.08
C SER A 23 11.15 1.67 -9.90
N GLU A 24 12.40 1.87 -9.50
CA GLU A 24 13.00 3.22 -9.42
C GLU A 24 12.98 3.95 -10.77
N GLU A 25 12.90 3.22 -11.89
CA GLU A 25 12.80 3.81 -13.23
C GLU A 25 11.41 4.41 -13.50
N LEU A 26 10.36 3.78 -12.97
CA LEU A 26 8.98 4.27 -13.08
C LEU A 26 8.67 5.36 -12.03
N PHE A 27 9.38 5.31 -10.89
CA PHE A 27 9.11 6.17 -9.74
C PHE A 27 10.41 6.75 -9.13
N PRO A 28 11.12 7.62 -9.86
CA PRO A 28 12.45 8.09 -9.47
C PRO A 28 12.47 8.95 -8.22
N ASP A 29 11.34 9.59 -7.88
CA ASP A 29 11.19 10.46 -6.69
C ASP A 29 10.69 9.69 -5.46
N VAL A 30 10.44 8.38 -5.57
CA VAL A 30 9.88 7.58 -4.49
C VAL A 30 10.99 6.93 -3.68
N ASN A 31 11.03 7.25 -2.39
CA ASN A 31 11.91 6.54 -1.46
C ASN A 31 11.32 5.16 -1.14
N LEU A 32 11.76 4.14 -1.87
CA LEU A 32 11.33 2.75 -1.70
C LEU A 32 11.68 2.14 -0.33
N ASN A 33 12.53 2.81 0.47
CA ASN A 33 12.78 2.40 1.87
C ASN A 33 11.71 2.91 2.85
N ASP A 34 10.90 3.88 2.43
CA ASP A 34 9.79 4.44 3.20
C ASP A 34 8.47 3.89 2.66
N GLY A 35 8.04 2.75 3.22
CA GLY A 35 6.82 2.07 2.80
C GLY A 35 5.58 2.97 2.80
N PRO A 36 5.27 3.71 3.87
CA PRO A 36 4.14 4.65 3.89
C PRO A 36 4.20 5.70 2.78
N ALA A 37 5.36 6.32 2.54
CA ALA A 37 5.52 7.29 1.46
C ALA A 37 5.35 6.62 0.08
N THR A 38 5.89 5.40 -0.09
CA THR A 38 5.75 4.60 -1.30
C THR A 38 4.28 4.29 -1.61
N ILE A 39 3.52 3.82 -0.62
CA ILE A 39 2.09 3.52 -0.79
C ILE A 39 1.30 4.79 -1.13
N GLN A 40 1.62 5.91 -0.49
CA GLN A 40 0.96 7.18 -0.77
C GLN A 40 1.14 7.61 -2.24
N GLN A 41 2.32 7.37 -2.80
CA GLN A 41 2.61 7.66 -4.21
C GLN A 41 1.85 6.71 -5.14
N ILE A 42 1.82 5.40 -4.85
CA ILE A 42 1.01 4.43 -5.61
C ILE A 42 -0.45 4.88 -5.68
N VAL A 43 -1.05 5.22 -4.53
CA VAL A 43 -2.46 5.65 -4.46
C VAL A 43 -2.70 6.92 -5.27
N GLN A 44 -1.76 7.88 -5.26
CA GLN A 44 -1.86 9.09 -6.07
C GLN A 44 -1.79 8.80 -7.58
N ASN A 45 -0.93 7.88 -7.99
CA ASN A 45 -0.81 7.48 -9.39
C ASN A 45 -2.06 6.76 -9.87
N LEU A 46 -2.55 5.77 -9.12
CA LEU A 46 -3.79 5.07 -9.41
C LEU A 46 -4.98 6.03 -9.56
N ARG A 47 -5.06 7.04 -8.69
CA ARG A 47 -6.08 8.08 -8.79
C ARG A 47 -5.96 8.90 -10.06
N THR A 48 -4.74 9.21 -10.50
CA THR A 48 -4.46 9.95 -11.75
C THR A 48 -4.82 9.11 -12.97
N GLU A 49 -4.65 7.80 -12.89
CA GLU A 49 -5.03 6.82 -13.93
C GLU A 49 -6.54 6.53 -13.95
N GLY A 50 -7.30 7.06 -12.99
CA GLY A 50 -8.75 6.90 -12.88
C GLY A 50 -9.21 5.72 -12.01
N THR A 51 -8.28 5.00 -11.38
CA THR A 51 -8.59 3.97 -10.39
C THR A 51 -8.88 4.63 -9.06
N VAL A 52 -10.17 4.79 -8.75
CA VAL A 52 -10.63 5.40 -7.50
C VAL A 52 -11.27 4.34 -6.60
N ALA A 53 -10.62 4.11 -5.46
CA ALA A 53 -11.11 3.26 -4.38
C ALA A 53 -10.68 3.86 -3.02
N GLU A 54 -11.38 3.45 -1.97
CA GLU A 54 -10.96 3.69 -0.59
C GLU A 54 -10.03 2.55 -0.19
N TRP A 55 -8.73 2.83 -0.11
CA TRP A 55 -7.70 1.83 0.20
C TRP A 55 -7.48 1.72 1.71
N ASP A 56 -7.47 0.49 2.23
CA ASP A 56 -7.44 0.19 3.65
C ASP A 56 -6.18 -0.58 4.09
N ASP A 57 -5.60 -1.34 3.17
CA ASP A 57 -4.41 -2.16 3.40
C ASP A 57 -3.53 -2.26 2.15
N CYS A 58 -2.24 -2.48 2.38
CA CYS A 58 -1.26 -2.67 1.33
C CYS A 58 -0.14 -3.59 1.79
N ASP A 59 0.22 -4.57 0.98
CA ASP A 59 1.42 -5.37 1.16
C ASP A 59 2.48 -4.90 0.18
N LEU A 60 3.70 -4.67 0.67
CA LEU A 60 4.88 -4.38 -0.14
C LEU A 60 5.84 -5.56 -0.04
N THR A 61 6.16 -6.17 -1.18
CA THR A 61 7.11 -7.27 -1.28
C THR A 61 8.34 -6.80 -2.03
N ASP A 62 9.48 -6.76 -1.34
CA ASP A 62 10.77 -6.55 -1.98
C ASP A 62 11.24 -7.86 -2.62
N SER A 63 11.36 -7.88 -3.94
CA SER A 63 11.73 -9.09 -4.69
C SER A 63 13.20 -9.50 -4.55
N PHE A 64 14.08 -8.62 -4.05
CA PHE A 64 15.49 -8.92 -3.80
C PHE A 64 15.70 -9.57 -2.43
N PHE A 65 14.94 -9.16 -1.43
CA PHE A 65 15.10 -9.62 -0.04
C PHE A 65 14.02 -10.62 0.41
N ASP A 66 13.06 -10.96 -0.46
CA ASP A 66 11.89 -11.82 -0.16
C ASP A 66 11.17 -11.34 1.11
N ARG A 67 11.15 -10.01 1.31
CA ARG A 67 10.62 -9.38 2.51
C ARG A 67 9.28 -8.77 2.18
N GLU A 68 8.24 -9.32 2.79
CA GLU A 68 6.90 -8.76 2.79
C GLU A 68 6.72 -7.88 4.03
N ASP A 69 6.36 -6.62 3.82
CA ASP A 69 5.92 -5.71 4.88
C ASP A 69 4.45 -5.34 4.61
N SER A 70 3.57 -5.67 5.56
CA SER A 70 2.15 -5.30 5.51
C SER A 70 1.89 -3.94 6.16
N TYR A 71 1.04 -3.15 5.52
CA TYR A 71 0.63 -1.81 5.93
C TYR A 71 -0.88 -1.71 6.00
N ILE A 72 -1.35 -0.78 6.84
CA ILE A 72 -2.75 -0.43 6.96
C ILE A 72 -2.92 1.09 6.90
N TYR A 73 -4.02 1.53 6.32
CA TYR A 73 -4.48 2.90 6.47
C TYR A 73 -5.25 2.99 7.80
N PHE A 74 -4.74 3.81 8.72
CA PHE A 74 -5.33 4.00 10.04
C PHE A 74 -5.03 5.41 10.56
N ASN A 75 -6.02 6.06 11.16
CA ASN A 75 -5.89 7.41 11.70
C ASN A 75 -5.32 8.41 10.67
N ASN A 76 -5.84 8.35 9.45
CA ASN A 76 -5.49 9.22 8.33
C ASN A 76 -4.00 9.18 7.91
N ARG A 77 -3.34 8.03 8.10
CA ARG A 77 -1.98 7.76 7.63
C ARG A 77 -1.77 6.28 7.34
N TRP A 78 -0.85 5.99 6.43
CA TRP A 78 -0.31 4.64 6.25
C TRP A 78 0.69 4.33 7.36
N MET A 79 0.62 3.12 7.91
CA MET A 79 1.58 2.63 8.89
C MET A 79 1.74 1.12 8.78
N ARG A 80 2.90 0.59 9.18
CA ARG A 80 3.12 -0.87 9.22
C ARG A 80 2.08 -1.48 10.14
N ARG A 81 1.54 -2.64 9.76
CA ARG A 81 0.55 -3.36 10.57
C ARG A 81 1.12 -3.74 11.94
N SER A 82 2.41 -4.06 12.02
CA SER A 82 3.09 -4.34 13.30
C SER A 82 3.20 -3.13 14.23
N ASP A 83 3.17 -1.91 13.68
CA ASP A 83 3.22 -0.65 14.44
C ASP A 83 1.83 -0.17 14.86
N ALA A 84 0.77 -0.78 14.33
CA ALA A 84 -0.59 -0.40 14.63
C ALA A 84 -0.94 -0.76 16.08
N PRO A 85 -1.60 0.14 16.84
CA PRO A 85 -2.13 -0.23 18.13
C PRO A 85 -3.13 -1.38 17.92
N TRP A 86 -3.01 -2.43 18.74
CA TRP A 86 -3.75 -3.71 18.80
C TRP A 86 -5.29 -3.67 18.72
N ARG A 87 -5.91 -2.51 18.45
CA ARG A 87 -7.35 -2.31 18.34
C ARG A 87 -7.93 -2.59 16.95
N LYS A 88 -7.15 -2.76 15.87
CA LYS A 88 -7.73 -3.10 14.55
C LYS A 88 -8.02 -4.62 14.39
N ASP A 89 -7.43 -5.49 15.22
CA ASP A 89 -7.72 -6.93 15.23
C ASP A 89 -9.00 -7.32 16.00
N ARG A 90 -9.67 -6.37 16.67
CA ARG A 90 -10.72 -6.68 17.63
C ARG A 90 -12.10 -6.18 17.20
N ASN A 91 -12.60 -6.72 16.09
CA ASN A 91 -14.05 -6.88 15.93
C ASN A 91 -14.43 -8.22 16.57
N ASN A 92 -14.80 -8.17 17.86
CA ASN A 92 -15.57 -9.21 18.53
C ASN A 92 -17.01 -8.75 18.65
#